data_AF-A0A954VHB2-F1
#
_entry.id   AF-A0A954VHB2-F1
#
_cell.length_a   1.000
_cell.length_b   1.000
_cell.length_c   1.000
_cell.angle_alpha   90.00
_cell.angle_beta   90.00
_cell.angle_gamma   90.00
#
_symmetry.space_group_name_H-M   'P 1'
#
loop_
_entity.id
_entity.type
_entity.pdbx_description
1 polymer ?
#
loop_
_entity_poly.entity_id
_entity_poly.type
_entity_poly.pdbx_seq_one_letter_code
_entity_poly.pdbx_strand_id
1 'polypeptide(L)'
;MSSAPLPTDNQQDEIPTDLLELTEAIESLPIEHRIRLLPALRRVTESSIRRRRILTLVQEALGQLRLDMKYLVFDLEATRRERDRFLEQLGDLGAGE
;
A
#
# COMPACT_ATOMS: atom_id res chain seq x y z
N MET A 1 -13.87 20.18 9.51
CA MET A 1 -14.53 19.12 10.29
C MET A 1 -14.70 17.90 9.41
N SER A 2 -13.77 16.95 9.48
CA SER A 2 -14.03 15.52 9.25
C SER A 2 -12.77 14.79 9.69
N SER A 3 -12.70 14.47 10.99
CA SER A 3 -11.66 13.59 11.52
C SER A 3 -11.99 12.20 11.00
N ALA A 4 -11.31 11.79 9.93
CA ALA A 4 -11.33 10.41 9.47
C ALA A 4 -10.82 9.52 10.63
N PRO A 5 -11.44 8.36 10.91
CA PRO A 5 -10.92 7.45 11.91
C PRO A 5 -9.52 7.02 11.46
N LEU A 6 -8.53 7.16 12.35
CA LEU A 6 -7.24 6.50 12.13
C LEU A 6 -7.52 5.01 11.95
N PRO A 7 -6.97 4.36 10.90
CA PRO A 7 -7.05 2.92 10.81
C PRO A 7 -6.37 2.36 12.06
N THR A 8 -7.13 1.63 12.87
CA THR A 8 -6.60 0.81 13.94
C THR A 8 -5.73 -0.26 13.29
N ASP A 9 -4.43 0.04 13.19
CA ASP A 9 -3.37 -0.83 12.72
C ASP A 9 -3.24 -2.02 13.68
N ASN A 10 -4.09 -3.02 13.51
CA ASN A 10 -4.05 -4.26 14.28
C ASN A 10 -4.04 -5.50 13.36
N GLN A 11 -3.58 -5.34 12.11
CA GLN A 11 -3.48 -6.44 11.14
C GLN A 11 -2.04 -6.79 10.73
N GLN A 12 -0.99 -6.08 11.17
CA GLN A 12 0.25 -6.06 10.38
C GLN A 12 1.46 -6.90 10.85
N ASP A 13 1.45 -7.56 12.02
CA ASP A 13 2.62 -8.33 12.48
C ASP A 13 2.34 -9.83 12.77
N GLU A 14 1.31 -10.40 12.15
CA GLU A 14 0.98 -11.83 12.33
C GLU A 14 2.05 -12.76 11.72
N ILE A 15 2.67 -13.65 12.50
CA ILE A 15 3.68 -14.56 11.96
C ILE A 15 3.01 -15.45 10.89
N PRO A 16 3.60 -15.64 9.69
CA PRO A 16 3.09 -16.57 8.68
C PRO A 16 2.81 -17.95 9.28
N THR A 17 1.68 -18.57 8.94
CA THR A 17 1.26 -19.87 9.47
C THR A 17 2.35 -20.93 9.37
N ASP A 18 3.02 -21.02 8.23
CA ASP A 18 4.12 -21.96 7.99
C ASP A 18 5.30 -21.75 8.96
N LEU A 19 5.56 -20.51 9.39
CA LEU A 19 6.61 -20.20 10.37
C LEU A 19 6.16 -20.51 11.80
N LEU A 20 4.86 -20.44 12.11
CA LEU A 20 4.30 -20.92 13.37
C LEU A 20 4.42 -22.45 13.45
N GLU A 21 3.98 -23.16 12.42
CA GLU A 21 4.11 -24.62 12.32
C GLU A 21 5.57 -25.07 12.43
N LEU A 22 6.49 -24.36 11.76
CA LEU A 22 7.93 -24.63 11.87
C LEU A 22 8.46 -24.37 13.29
N THR A 23 7.92 -23.38 13.99
CA THR A 23 8.29 -23.10 15.39
C THR A 23 7.85 -24.25 16.28
N GLU A 24 6.61 -24.69 16.18
CA GLU A 24 6.08 -25.83 16.94
C GLU A 24 6.87 -27.11 16.66
N ALA A 25 7.18 -27.38 15.39
CA ALA A 25 7.98 -28.53 15.00
C ALA A 25 9.38 -28.49 15.63
N ILE A 26 10.04 -27.33 15.64
CA ILE A 26 11.36 -27.16 16.27
C ILE A 26 11.26 -27.31 17.79
N GLU A 27 10.21 -26.78 18.42
CA GLU A 27 10.03 -26.90 19.88
C GLU A 27 9.81 -28.33 20.37
N SER A 28 9.28 -29.20 19.52
CA SER A 28 9.14 -30.65 19.80
C SER A 28 10.47 -31.42 19.82
N LEU A 29 11.55 -30.82 19.33
CA LEU A 29 12.86 -31.48 19.25
C LEU A 29 13.58 -31.52 20.61
N PRO A 30 14.52 -32.46 20.81
CA PRO A 30 15.44 -32.43 21.93
C PRO A 30 16.19 -31.10 22.07
N ILE A 31 16.53 -30.73 23.32
CA ILE A 31 17.09 -29.42 23.66
C ILE A 31 18.37 -29.08 22.86
N GLU A 32 19.21 -30.08 22.60
CA GLU A 32 20.48 -29.94 21.87
C GLU A 32 20.27 -29.42 20.43
N HIS A 33 19.21 -29.88 19.77
CA HIS A 33 18.87 -29.44 18.42
C HIS A 33 18.16 -28.08 18.44
N ARG A 34 17.28 -27.86 19.42
CA ARG A 34 16.56 -26.59 19.60
C ARG A 34 17.50 -25.40 19.76
N ILE A 35 18.50 -25.53 20.63
CA ILE A 35 19.45 -24.45 20.92
C ILE A 35 20.19 -24.02 19.64
N ARG A 36 20.47 -24.96 18.73
CA ARG A 36 21.14 -24.66 17.45
C ARG A 36 20.22 -23.99 16.43
N LEU A 37 18.94 -24.36 16.40
CA LEU A 37 17.99 -23.93 15.35
C LEU A 37 17.22 -22.65 15.71
N LEU A 38 16.86 -22.46 16.98
CA LEU A 38 16.07 -21.33 17.46
C LEU A 38 16.64 -19.95 17.04
N PRO A 39 17.96 -19.70 17.10
CA PRO A 39 18.50 -18.41 16.68
C PRO A 39 18.29 -18.15 15.18
N ALA A 40 18.40 -19.18 14.33
CA ALA A 40 18.18 -19.04 12.90
C ALA A 40 16.70 -18.82 12.59
N LEU A 41 15.82 -19.60 13.24
CA LEU A 41 14.37 -19.45 13.11
C LEU A 41 13.93 -18.03 13.48
N ARG A 42 14.37 -17.49 14.62
CA ARG A 42 14.04 -16.12 15.05
C ARG A 42 14.41 -15.08 13.99
N ARG A 43 15.62 -15.16 13.42
CA ARG A 43 16.04 -14.23 12.35
C ARG A 43 15.15 -14.35 11.11
N VAL A 44 14.76 -15.57 10.72
CA VAL A 44 13.87 -15.77 9.57
C VAL A 44 12.48 -15.19 9.85
N THR A 45 11.92 -15.43 11.04
CA THR A 45 10.64 -14.86 11.47
C THR A 45 10.66 -13.33 11.45
N GLU A 46 11.65 -12.72 12.10
CA GLU A 46 11.83 -11.26 12.10
C GLU A 46 11.97 -10.69 10.68
N SER A 47 12.79 -11.33 9.83
CA SER A 47 12.97 -10.90 8.44
C SER A 47 11.69 -11.02 7.62
N SER A 48 10.83 -11.98 7.93
CA SER A 48 9.58 -12.23 7.20
C SER A 48 8.51 -11.22 7.58
N ILE A 49 8.36 -10.94 8.88
CA ILE A 49 7.49 -9.87 9.39
C ILE A 49 7.92 -8.53 8.78
N ARG A 50 9.22 -8.19 8.85
CA ARG A 50 9.74 -6.93 8.31
C ARG A 50 9.48 -6.79 6.81
N ARG A 51 9.71 -7.86 6.03
CA ARG A 51 9.44 -7.85 4.58
C ARG A 51 7.98 -7.61 4.28
N ARG A 52 7.07 -8.26 5.01
CA ARG A 52 5.63 -8.04 4.83
C ARG A 52 5.25 -6.60 5.12
N ARG A 53 5.74 -6.01 6.23
CA ARG A 53 5.50 -4.60 6.56
C ARG A 53 5.96 -3.65 5.46
N ILE A 54 7.15 -3.89 4.88
CA ILE A 54 7.64 -3.11 3.74
C ILE A 54 6.70 -3.24 2.55
N LEU A 55 6.29 -4.47 2.20
CA LEU A 55 5.39 -4.70 1.07
C LEU A 55 4.03 -4.03 1.28
N THR A 56 3.46 -4.09 2.49
CA THR A 56 2.20 -3.41 2.81
C THR A 56 2.32 -1.91 2.63
N LEU A 57 3.37 -1.28 3.17
CA LEU A 57 3.61 0.16 3.00
C LEU A 57 3.78 0.55 1.52
N VAL A 58 4.48 -0.28 0.74
CA VAL A 58 4.64 -0.07 -0.71
C VAL A 58 3.29 -0.18 -1.42
N GLN A 59 2.47 -1.19 -1.07
CA GLN A 59 1.14 -1.36 -1.65
C GLN A 59 0.21 -0.19 -1.33
N GLU A 60 0.24 0.30 -0.09
CA GLU A 60 -0.51 1.49 0.33
C GLU A 60 -0.08 2.74 -0.46
N ALA A 61 1.24 2.98 -0.54
CA ALA A 61 1.79 4.12 -1.29
C ALA A 61 1.45 4.06 -2.79
N LEU A 62 1.54 2.88 -3.41
CA LEU A 62 1.12 2.68 -4.81
C LEU A 62 -0.39 2.85 -4.98
N GLY A 63 -1.18 2.41 -4.01
CA GLY A 63 -2.63 2.63 -3.97
C GLY A 63 -2.98 4.11 -3.96
N GLN A 64 -2.31 4.88 -3.10
CA GLN A 64 -2.45 6.34 -3.03
C GLN A 64 -2.03 7.01 -4.35
N LEU A 65 -0.84 6.69 -4.87
CA LEU A 65 -0.36 7.25 -6.13
C LEU A 65 -1.34 6.98 -7.28
N ARG A 66 -1.92 5.78 -7.35
CA ARG A 66 -2.91 5.43 -8.36
C ARG A 66 -4.18 6.28 -8.22
N LEU A 67 -4.59 6.64 -7.01
CA LEU A 67 -5.71 7.54 -6.76
C LEU A 67 -5.36 8.96 -7.22
N ASP A 68 -4.18 9.45 -6.86
CA ASP A 68 -3.70 10.78 -7.23
C ASP A 68 -3.62 10.93 -8.77
N MET A 69 -3.17 9.89 -9.46
CA MET A 69 -3.19 9.86 -10.93
C MET A 69 -4.61 9.97 -11.50
N LYS A 70 -5.61 9.33 -10.89
CA LYS A 70 -7.00 9.45 -11.33
C LYS A 70 -7.52 10.88 -11.17
N TYR A 71 -7.19 11.54 -10.06
CA TYR A 71 -7.56 12.94 -9.85
C TYR A 71 -6.88 13.86 -10.87
N LEU A 72 -5.58 13.67 -11.13
CA LEU A 72 -4.87 14.46 -12.11
C LEU A 72 -5.47 14.35 -13.51
N VAL A 73 -5.84 13.13 -13.94
CA VAL A 73 -6.49 12.91 -15.24
C VAL A 73 -7.85 13.58 -15.28
N PHE A 74 -8.63 13.48 -14.20
CA PHE A 74 -9.94 14.14 -14.11
C PHE A 74 -9.82 15.67 -14.21
N ASP A 75 -8.90 16.27 -13.47
CA ASP A 75 -8.66 17.72 -13.50
C ASP A 75 -8.17 18.19 -14.88
N LEU A 76 -7.34 17.37 -15.55
CA LEU A 76 -6.90 17.63 -16.92
C LEU A 76 -8.08 17.61 -17.91
N GLU A 77 -9.02 16.67 -17.76
CA GLU A 77 -10.21 16.64 -18.60
C GLU A 77 -11.14 17.82 -18.34
N ALA A 78 -11.29 18.24 -17.08
CA ALA A 78 -12.07 19.42 -16.72
C ALA A 78 -11.50 20.69 -17.38
N THR A 79 -10.20 20.92 -17.23
CA THR A 79 -9.50 22.09 -17.82
C THR A 79 -9.52 22.08 -19.35
N ARG A 80 -9.45 20.89 -19.99
CA ARG A 80 -9.64 20.76 -21.45
C ARG A 80 -11.03 21.19 -21.88
N ARG A 81 -12.08 20.69 -21.20
CA ARG A 81 -13.47 21.07 -21.51
C ARG A 81 -13.73 22.56 -21.33
N GLU A 82 -13.17 23.16 -20.28
CA GLU A 82 -13.27 24.60 -20.04
C GLU A 82 -12.60 25.41 -21.16
N ARG A 83 -11.37 25.03 -21.53
CA ARG A 83 -10.67 25.66 -22.66
C ARG A 83 -11.46 25.55 -23.95
N ASP A 84 -11.98 24.37 -24.26
CA ASP A 84 -12.71 24.14 -25.51
C ASP A 84 -13.99 24.99 -25.57
N ARG A 85 -14.72 25.13 -24.45
CA ARG A 85 -15.86 26.06 -24.33
C ARG A 85 -15.46 27.52 -24.54
N PHE A 86 -14.33 27.96 -23.99
CA PHE A 86 -13.87 29.34 -24.20
C PHE A 86 -13.48 29.60 -25.66
N LEU A 87 -12.87 28.63 -26.34
CA LEU A 87 -12.55 28.75 -27.76
C LEU A 87 -13.80 28.84 -28.64
N GLU A 88 -14.83 28.04 -28.34
CA GLU A 88 -16.14 28.13 -29.03
C GLU A 88 -16.76 29.53 -28.86
N GLN A 89 -16.81 30.05 -27.63
CA GLN A 89 -17.35 31.39 -27.34
C GLN A 89 -16.60 32.50 -28.07
N LEU A 90 -15.27 32.43 -28.14
CA LEU A 90 -14.45 33.41 -28.87
C LEU A 90 -14.68 33.33 -30.38
N GLY A 91 -14.86 32.12 -30.92
CA GLY A 91 -15.20 31.92 -32.33
C GLY A 91 -16.55 32.55 -32.69
N ASP A 92 -17.56 32.33 -31.85
CA ASP A 92 -18.90 32.92 -32.04
C ASP A 92 -18.87 34.46 -31.94
N LEU A 93 -18.08 35.02 -31.03
CA LEU A 93 -17.89 36.47 -30.90
C LEU A 93 -17.18 37.09 -32.10
N GLY A 94 -16.17 36.41 -32.66
CA GLY A 94 -15.43 36.89 -33.85
C GLY A 94 -16.18 36.71 -35.17
N ALA A 95 -17.21 35.86 -35.23
CA ALA A 95 -18.06 35.69 -36.39
C ALA A 95 -19.25 36.68 -36.44
N GLY A 96 -19.39 37.53 -35.41
CA GLY A 96 -20.43 38.55 -35.28
C GLY A 96 -20.03 39.98 -35.69
N GLU A 97 -18.79 40.20 -36.15
CA GLU A 97 -18.30 41.43 -36.81
C GLU A 97 -18.24 41.27 -38.33
#